data_AF-A0AB74QGX4-F1
#
_entry.id   AF-A0AB74QGX4-F1
#
_cell.length_a   1.000
_cell.length_b   1.000
_cell.length_c   1.000
_cell.angle_alpha   90.00
_cell.angle_beta   90.00
_cell.angle_gamma   90.00
#
_symmetry.space_group_name_H-M   'P 1'
#
loop_
_entity.id
_entity.type
_entity.pdbx_description
1 polymer ?
#
loop_
_entity_poly.entity_id
_entity_poly.type
_entity_poly.pdbx_seq_one_letter_code
_entity_poly.pdbx_strand_id
1 'polypeptide(L)'
;MRSLEEKNKLFEDNINLVHFIINRYFKSFLRRYPYLKEDLFQEGYIGLYKTTCCFDESKGKFSTIAFSYISGHLKRFTTGYVKKHYRNDIDSFEKCIYRDNYGEEIRIEDRLAGNENVDIENVRVIRSCIKRSEIKDIQKIVCLREKGYTQQEISKVLGTSQTSIYRRLKKLKTEINILGK
;
A
#
# COMPACT_ATOMS: atom_id res chain seq x y z
N MET A 1 8.68 40.12 -22.67
CA MET A 1 8.27 39.04 -21.74
C MET A 1 7.40 38.09 -22.57
N ARG A 2 7.66 36.78 -22.57
CA ARG A 2 6.92 35.82 -23.42
C ARG A 2 5.41 35.83 -23.13
N SER A 3 4.61 35.60 -24.16
CA SER A 3 3.16 35.43 -24.03
C SER A 3 2.84 34.18 -23.19
N LEU A 4 1.61 34.09 -22.70
CA LEU A 4 1.17 32.91 -21.94
C LEU A 4 1.20 31.65 -22.83
N GLU A 5 0.81 31.80 -24.09
CA GLU A 5 0.75 30.71 -25.07
C GLU A 5 2.14 30.17 -25.42
N GLU A 6 3.13 31.06 -25.58
CA GLU A 6 4.54 30.67 -25.78
C GLU A 6 5.11 29.92 -24.58
N LYS A 7 4.76 30.34 -23.35
CA LYS A 7 5.20 29.66 -22.12
C LYS A 7 4.57 28.28 -21.99
N ASN A 8 3.29 28.14 -22.31
CA ASN A 8 2.58 26.86 -22.26
C ASN A 8 3.16 25.88 -23.27
N LYS A 9 3.38 26.34 -24.52
CA LYS A 9 4.01 25.51 -25.56
C LYS A 9 5.40 25.03 -25.14
N LEU A 10 6.26 25.93 -24.65
CA LEU A 10 7.60 25.57 -24.20
C LEU A 10 7.58 24.62 -22.99
N PHE A 11 6.58 24.76 -22.11
CA PHE A 11 6.38 23.84 -21.00
C PHE A 11 6.01 22.44 -21.50
N GLU A 12 4.97 22.34 -22.33
CA GLU A 12 4.46 21.08 -22.89
C GLU A 12 5.54 20.32 -23.65
N ASP A 13 6.29 21.00 -24.51
CA ASP A 13 7.41 20.44 -25.28
C ASP A 13 8.51 19.82 -24.39
N ASN A 14 8.58 20.22 -23.11
CA ASN A 14 9.66 19.83 -22.20
C ASN A 14 9.17 19.07 -20.95
N ILE A 15 7.89 18.68 -20.85
CA ILE A 15 7.36 17.90 -19.72
C ILE A 15 8.19 16.64 -19.47
N ASN A 16 8.58 15.94 -20.55
CA ASN A 16 9.35 14.70 -20.47
C ASN A 16 10.76 14.88 -19.85
N LEU A 17 11.29 16.10 -19.82
CA LEU A 17 12.55 16.40 -19.13
C LEU A 17 12.41 16.18 -17.62
N VAL A 18 11.26 16.53 -17.04
CA VAL A 18 10.99 16.29 -15.60
C VAL A 18 10.97 14.79 -15.32
N HIS A 19 10.26 14.00 -16.14
CA HIS A 19 10.26 12.54 -16.04
C HIS A 19 11.66 11.95 -16.12
N PHE A 20 12.46 12.40 -17.10
CA PHE A 20 13.83 11.95 -17.25
C PHE A 20 14.68 12.27 -16.01
N ILE A 21 14.63 13.51 -15.50
CA ILE A 21 15.42 13.93 -14.33
C ILE A 21 15.04 13.12 -13.10
N ILE A 22 13.74 12.98 -12.82
CA ILE A 22 13.25 12.25 -11.66
C ILE A 22 13.65 10.77 -11.73
N ASN A 23 13.38 10.12 -12.86
CA ASN A 23 13.64 8.68 -13.01
C ASN A 23 15.14 8.35 -13.08
N ARG A 24 15.99 9.30 -13.51
CA ARG A 24 17.45 9.11 -13.57
C ARG A 24 18.16 9.44 -12.26
N TYR A 25 17.83 10.57 -11.62
CA TYR A 25 18.60 11.11 -10.51
C TYR A 25 17.91 10.98 -9.15
N PHE A 26 16.58 10.78 -9.12
CA PHE A 26 15.79 10.68 -7.89
C PHE A 26 15.13 9.31 -7.71
N LYS A 27 15.58 8.30 -8.48
CA LYS A 27 15.08 6.91 -8.39
C LYS A 27 15.20 6.32 -6.98
N SER A 28 16.30 6.60 -6.28
CA SER A 28 16.50 6.15 -4.90
C SER A 28 15.51 6.77 -3.92
N PHE A 29 15.19 8.05 -4.12
CA PHE A 29 14.17 8.76 -3.36
C PHE A 29 12.80 8.14 -3.61
N LEU A 30 12.40 7.90 -4.86
CA LEU A 30 11.13 7.26 -5.21
C LEU A 30 10.99 5.85 -4.63
N ARG A 31 12.08 5.07 -4.58
CA ARG A 31 12.06 3.75 -3.94
C ARG A 31 11.80 3.84 -2.44
N ARG A 32 12.31 4.89 -1.79
CA ARG A 32 12.15 5.10 -0.34
C ARG A 32 10.81 5.74 0.02
N TYR A 33 10.31 6.62 -0.84
CA TYR A 33 9.07 7.39 -0.64
C TYR A 33 8.16 7.24 -1.87
N PRO A 34 7.64 6.03 -2.14
CA PRO A 34 6.80 5.79 -3.33
C PRO A 34 5.52 6.63 -3.30
N TYR A 35 4.97 6.90 -2.11
CA TYR A 35 3.78 7.72 -1.91
C TYR A 35 4.01 9.22 -2.19
N LEU A 36 5.26 9.71 -2.22
CA LEU A 36 5.59 11.10 -2.58
C LEU A 36 5.92 11.27 -4.06
N LYS A 37 5.65 10.25 -4.88
CA LYS A 37 5.95 10.30 -6.31
C LYS A 37 5.24 11.49 -6.97
N GLU A 38 3.94 11.65 -6.74
CA GLU A 38 3.16 12.71 -7.37
C GLU A 38 3.64 14.11 -6.94
N ASP A 39 3.86 14.31 -5.64
CA ASP A 39 4.40 15.57 -5.11
C ASP A 39 5.76 15.91 -5.71
N LEU A 40 6.64 14.91 -5.87
CA LEU A 40 7.95 15.08 -6.49
C LEU A 40 7.82 15.53 -7.94
N PHE A 41 6.89 14.94 -8.70
CA PHE A 41 6.60 15.36 -10.08
C PHE A 41 6.05 16.78 -10.14
N GLN A 42 5.12 17.14 -9.25
CA GLN A 42 4.57 18.49 -9.16
C GLN A 42 5.65 19.53 -8.87
N GLU A 43 6.56 19.27 -7.92
CA GLU A 43 7.71 20.14 -7.65
C GLU A 43 8.63 20.29 -8.86
N GLY A 44 8.84 19.20 -9.62
CA GLY A 44 9.56 19.23 -10.89
C GLY A 44 8.88 20.12 -11.93
N TYR A 45 7.56 20.02 -12.08
CA TYR A 45 6.78 20.87 -12.98
C TYR A 45 6.79 22.35 -12.57
N ILE A 46 6.74 22.65 -11.28
CA ILE A 46 6.90 24.02 -10.78
C ILE A 46 8.27 24.58 -11.19
N GLY A 47 9.34 23.80 -11.05
CA GLY A 47 10.67 24.19 -11.49
C GLY A 47 10.75 24.42 -13.01
N LEU A 48 10.11 23.57 -13.81
CA LEU A 48 10.03 23.72 -15.26
C LEU A 48 9.26 25.00 -15.65
N TYR A 49 8.08 25.22 -15.08
CA TYR A 49 7.24 26.40 -15.35
C TYR A 49 7.95 27.71 -14.97
N LYS A 50 8.66 27.74 -13.84
CA LYS A 50 9.47 28.91 -13.49
C LYS A 50 10.57 29.17 -14.52
N THR A 51 11.16 28.12 -15.07
CA THR A 51 12.16 28.27 -16.14
C THR A 51 11.54 28.88 -17.39
N THR A 52 10.34 28.49 -17.81
CA THR A 52 9.70 29.08 -19.01
C THR A 52 9.43 30.57 -18.86
N CYS A 53 9.24 31.05 -17.62
CA CYS A 53 9.06 32.46 -17.30
C CYS A 53 10.33 33.30 -17.36
N CYS A 54 11.50 32.73 -17.05
CA CYS A 54 12.77 33.47 -16.90
C CYS A 54 13.89 33.05 -17.86
N PHE A 55 13.62 32.08 -18.75
CA PHE A 55 14.61 31.60 -19.70
C PHE A 55 14.99 32.69 -20.71
N ASP A 56 16.29 32.76 -20.96
CA ASP A 56 16.93 33.71 -21.84
C ASP A 56 17.76 32.92 -22.86
N GLU A 57 17.42 33.08 -24.14
CA GLU A 57 18.03 32.34 -25.26
C GLU A 57 19.53 32.65 -25.42
N SER A 58 20.00 33.80 -24.94
CA SER A 58 21.42 34.16 -24.97
C SER A 58 22.28 33.29 -24.03
N LYS A 59 21.67 32.64 -23.03
CA LYS A 59 22.37 31.87 -21.99
C LYS A 59 22.57 30.39 -22.35
N GLY A 60 22.04 29.95 -23.49
CA GLY A 60 22.18 28.59 -24.00
C GLY A 60 20.86 27.85 -24.19
N LYS A 61 20.92 26.52 -24.29
CA LYS A 61 19.74 25.69 -24.57
C LYS A 61 18.79 25.63 -23.36
N PHE A 62 17.48 25.67 -23.64
CA PHE A 62 16.44 25.59 -22.61
C PHE A 62 16.60 24.39 -21.67
N SER A 63 16.83 23.20 -22.23
CA SER A 63 16.98 21.96 -21.44
C SER A 63 18.13 22.02 -20.43
N THR A 64 19.24 22.68 -20.77
CA THR A 64 20.39 22.87 -19.87
C THR A 64 20.04 23.76 -18.69
N ILE A 65 19.32 24.86 -18.95
CA ILE A 65 18.91 25.80 -17.89
C ILE A 65 17.80 25.16 -17.05
N ALA A 66 16.78 24.59 -17.68
CA ALA A 66 15.66 23.90 -17.03
C ALA A 66 16.14 22.77 -16.11
N PHE A 67 17.16 22.01 -16.52
CA PHE A 67 17.75 20.97 -15.68
C PHE A 67 18.19 21.50 -14.31
N SER A 68 18.85 22.67 -14.28
CA SER A 68 19.35 23.28 -13.05
C SER A 68 18.21 23.72 -12.13
N TYR A 69 17.19 24.36 -12.69
CA TYR A 69 16.01 24.81 -11.95
C TYR A 69 15.18 23.64 -11.40
N ILE A 70 14.86 22.66 -12.26
CA ILE A 70 14.13 21.43 -11.87
C ILE A 70 14.91 20.71 -10.77
N SER A 71 16.21 20.47 -10.97
CA SER A 71 17.05 19.80 -9.97
C SER A 71 17.10 20.56 -8.64
N GLY A 72 17.13 21.90 -8.68
CA GLY A 72 17.08 22.74 -7.48
C GLY A 72 15.77 22.58 -6.72
N HIS A 73 14.63 22.63 -7.41
CA HIS A 73 13.31 22.40 -6.84
C HIS A 73 13.19 21.02 -6.20
N LEU A 74 13.55 19.97 -6.94
CA LEU A 74 13.53 18.59 -6.44
C LEU A 74 14.45 18.39 -5.23
N LYS A 75 15.66 18.96 -5.25
CA LYS A 75 16.57 18.92 -4.09
C LYS A 75 15.97 19.64 -2.88
N ARG A 76 15.36 20.81 -3.07
CA ARG A 76 14.72 21.57 -1.97
C ARG A 76 13.58 20.77 -1.35
N PHE A 77 12.73 20.17 -2.17
CA PHE A 77 11.66 19.29 -1.70
C PHE A 77 12.23 18.09 -0.91
N THR A 78 13.10 17.31 -1.54
CA THR A 78 13.60 16.05 -0.94
C THR A 78 14.46 16.26 0.31
N THR A 79 15.29 17.30 0.35
CA THR A 79 16.24 17.51 1.45
C THR A 79 15.77 18.52 2.50
N GLY A 80 14.95 19.50 2.10
CA GLY A 80 14.42 20.53 3.00
C GLY A 80 13.04 20.17 3.55
N TYR A 81 12.08 19.93 2.66
CA TYR A 81 10.69 19.65 3.06
C TYR A 81 10.55 18.23 3.61
N VAL A 82 10.93 17.22 2.82
CA VAL A 82 10.65 15.83 3.17
C VAL A 82 11.36 15.41 4.45
N LYS A 83 12.66 15.73 4.60
CA LYS A 83 13.40 15.41 5.83
C LYS A 83 12.83 16.05 7.10
N LYS A 84 12.14 17.20 6.97
CA LYS A 84 11.56 17.93 8.11
C LYS A 84 10.18 17.38 8.49
N HIS A 85 9.39 16.99 7.50
CA HIS A 85 7.98 16.64 7.69
C HIS A 85 7.70 15.13 7.68
N TYR A 86 8.57 14.34 7.06
CA TYR A 86 8.48 12.89 7.00
C TYR A 86 9.62 12.31 7.84
N ARG A 87 9.28 11.95 9.07
CA ARG A 87 10.25 11.31 9.96
C ARG A 87 10.51 9.87 9.51
N ASN A 88 11.74 9.41 9.68
CA ASN A 88 12.15 8.06 9.24
C ASN A 88 11.64 6.94 10.15
N ASP A 89 11.03 7.26 11.29
CA ASP A 89 10.42 6.35 12.24
C ASP A 89 8.94 6.07 11.94
N ILE A 90 8.36 6.72 10.92
CA ILE A 90 6.98 6.54 10.50
C ILE A 90 6.97 5.74 9.19
N ASP A 91 6.26 4.61 9.21
CA ASP A 91 6.02 3.79 8.04
C ASP A 91 4.59 3.99 7.51
N SER A 92 4.42 3.88 6.19
CA SER A 92 3.10 3.87 5.57
C SER A 92 2.38 2.55 5.87
N PHE A 93 1.09 2.61 6.15
CA PHE A 93 0.24 1.42 6.29
C PHE A 93 0.24 0.54 5.03
N GLU A 94 0.33 1.16 3.85
CA GLU A 94 0.35 0.49 2.56
C GLU A 94 1.72 -0.11 2.20
N LYS A 95 2.73 0.06 3.06
CA LYS A 95 4.08 -0.46 2.81
C LYS A 95 4.03 -1.98 2.74
N CYS A 96 4.38 -2.53 1.58
CA CYS A 96 4.62 -3.97 1.42
C CYS A 96 5.79 -4.40 2.33
N ILE A 97 5.53 -5.34 3.23
CA ILE A 97 6.53 -5.93 4.15
C ILE A 97 6.91 -7.35 3.77
N TYR A 98 6.06 -8.03 3.00
CA TYR A 98 6.30 -9.38 2.56
C TYR A 98 5.57 -9.63 1.24
N ARG A 99 6.23 -10.37 0.34
CA ARG A 99 5.61 -10.91 -0.87
C ARG A 99 5.70 -12.42 -0.80
N ASP A 100 4.59 -13.10 -0.98
CA ASP A 100 4.60 -14.56 -1.00
C ASP A 100 5.06 -15.13 -2.35
N ASN A 101 5.17 -16.45 -2.43
CA ASN A 101 5.60 -17.15 -3.65
C ASN A 101 4.57 -17.07 -4.80
N TYR A 102 3.35 -16.59 -4.52
CA TYR A 102 2.27 -16.42 -5.50
C TYR A 102 2.18 -14.98 -6.00
N GLY A 103 2.99 -14.07 -5.46
CA GLY A 103 3.03 -12.67 -5.84
C GLY A 103 2.10 -11.77 -5.02
N GLU A 104 1.41 -12.32 -4.02
CA GLU A 104 0.54 -11.56 -3.13
C GLU A 104 1.40 -10.68 -2.20
N GLU A 105 1.07 -9.39 -2.15
CA GLU A 105 1.76 -8.40 -1.34
C GLU A 105 1.04 -8.25 0.00
N ILE A 106 1.73 -8.60 1.09
CA ILE A 106 1.26 -8.34 2.46
C ILE A 106 1.80 -6.97 2.88
N ARG A 107 0.89 -6.07 3.23
CA ARG A 107 1.16 -4.70 3.69
C ARG A 107 1.25 -4.64 5.22
N ILE A 108 1.68 -3.50 5.76
CA ILE A 108 1.72 -3.29 7.22
C ILE A 108 0.31 -3.37 7.80
N GLU A 109 -0.67 -2.72 7.16
CA GLU A 109 -2.07 -2.74 7.60
C GLU A 109 -2.65 -4.16 7.74
N ASP A 110 -2.30 -5.08 6.85
CA ASP A 110 -2.77 -6.47 6.88
C ASP A 110 -2.30 -7.24 8.12
N ARG A 111 -1.22 -6.78 8.77
CA ARG A 111 -0.66 -7.41 9.97
C ARG A 111 -1.00 -6.70 11.27
N LEU A 112 -1.56 -5.49 11.20
CA LEU A 112 -1.96 -4.78 12.39
C LEU A 112 -3.28 -5.37 12.88
N ALA A 113 -3.22 -6.08 14.02
CA ALA A 113 -4.42 -6.42 14.75
C ALA A 113 -4.98 -5.14 15.39
N GLY A 114 -6.19 -4.74 15.00
CA GLY A 114 -6.88 -3.64 15.67
C GLY A 114 -7.09 -3.98 17.14
N ASN A 115 -6.91 -2.98 18.02
CA ASN A 115 -7.33 -3.04 19.43
C ASN A 115 -8.84 -2.80 19.58
N GLU A 116 -9.60 -3.00 18.52
CA GLU A 116 -11.05 -2.88 18.57
C GLU A 116 -11.60 -4.14 19.23
N ASN A 117 -12.44 -3.94 20.25
CA ASN A 117 -13.21 -5.00 20.90
C ASN A 117 -13.72 -5.96 19.82
N VAL A 118 -13.45 -7.26 19.99
CA VAL A 118 -13.93 -8.32 19.09
C VAL A 118 -15.34 -7.96 18.65
N ASP A 119 -15.48 -7.62 17.37
CA ASP A 119 -16.70 -7.03 16.83
C ASP A 119 -17.89 -7.91 17.23
N ILE A 120 -18.66 -7.45 18.21
CA ILE A 120 -19.66 -8.26 18.93
C ILE A 120 -20.71 -8.77 17.94
N GLU A 121 -20.95 -7.99 16.89
CA GLU A 121 -21.79 -8.34 15.76
C GLU A 121 -21.22 -9.52 14.97
N ASN A 122 -19.93 -9.50 14.61
CA ASN A 122 -19.25 -10.62 13.97
C ASN A 122 -19.28 -11.89 14.84
N VAL A 123 -19.09 -11.78 16.15
CA VAL A 123 -19.21 -12.93 17.07
C VAL A 123 -20.62 -13.50 17.07
N ARG A 124 -21.65 -12.64 17.06
CA ARG A 124 -23.05 -13.06 17.04
C ARG A 124 -23.41 -13.75 15.71
N VAL A 125 -22.95 -13.20 14.59
CA VAL A 125 -23.14 -13.77 13.25
C VAL A 125 -22.45 -15.13 13.16
N ILE A 126 -21.19 -15.25 13.57
CA ILE A 126 -20.44 -16.53 13.57
C ILE A 126 -21.14 -17.57 14.43
N ARG A 127 -21.58 -17.21 15.64
CA ARG A 127 -22.36 -18.12 16.51
C ARG A 127 -23.68 -18.56 15.85
N SER A 128 -24.37 -17.68 15.14
CA SER A 128 -25.59 -18.02 14.41
C SER A 128 -25.33 -18.97 13.23
N CYS A 129 -24.18 -18.83 12.56
CA CYS A 129 -23.79 -19.69 11.44
C CYS A 129 -23.43 -21.09 11.93
N ILE A 130 -22.65 -21.18 13.01
CA ILE A 130 -22.31 -22.47 13.64
C ILE A 130 -23.58 -23.21 14.11
N LYS A 131 -24.60 -22.48 14.59
CA LYS A 131 -25.88 -23.07 15.00
C LYS A 131 -26.68 -23.64 13.83
N ARG A 132 -26.63 -22.98 12.66
CA ARG A 132 -27.37 -23.36 11.45
C ARG A 132 -26.61 -24.31 10.53
N SER A 133 -25.31 -24.52 10.77
CA SER A 133 -24.48 -25.37 9.92
C SER A 133 -24.88 -26.84 10.06
N GLU A 134 -25.07 -27.50 8.92
CA GLU A 134 -25.39 -28.94 8.83
C GLU A 134 -24.14 -29.84 8.97
N ILE A 135 -22.97 -29.24 9.23
CA ILE A 135 -21.73 -29.99 9.39
C ILE A 135 -21.79 -30.83 10.67
N LYS A 136 -21.64 -32.16 10.51
CA LYS A 136 -21.68 -33.11 11.63
C LYS A 136 -20.70 -32.73 12.76
N ASP A 137 -21.19 -32.70 13.99
CA ASP A 137 -20.47 -32.38 15.23
C ASP A 137 -19.79 -30.99 15.27
N ILE A 138 -20.08 -30.09 14.33
CA ILE A 138 -19.32 -28.85 14.16
C ILE A 138 -19.35 -27.94 15.39
N GLN A 139 -20.50 -27.87 16.07
CA GLN A 139 -20.65 -27.10 17.31
C GLN A 139 -19.70 -27.61 18.40
N LYS A 140 -19.63 -28.93 18.56
CA LYS A 140 -18.75 -29.58 19.55
C LYS A 140 -17.29 -29.43 19.17
N ILE A 141 -16.96 -29.53 17.87
CA ILE A 141 -15.61 -29.31 17.35
C ILE A 141 -15.15 -27.87 17.65
N VAL A 142 -15.97 -26.86 17.33
CA VAL A 142 -15.62 -25.45 17.57
C VAL A 142 -15.49 -25.17 19.06
N CYS A 143 -16.40 -25.67 19.89
CA CYS A 143 -16.31 -25.52 21.35
C CYS A 143 -15.02 -26.13 21.93
N LEU A 144 -14.59 -27.30 21.45
CA LEU A 144 -13.32 -27.91 21.88
C LEU A 144 -12.11 -27.11 21.40
N ARG A 145 -12.18 -26.51 20.20
CA ARG A 145 -11.14 -25.61 19.69
C ARG A 145 -11.03 -24.33 20.52
N GLU A 146 -12.15 -23.74 20.95
CA GLU A 146 -12.18 -22.58 21.86
C GLU A 146 -11.54 -22.91 23.22
N LYS A 147 -11.71 -24.15 23.70
CA LYS A 147 -11.07 -24.65 24.93
C LYS A 147 -9.59 -25.02 24.75
N GLY A 148 -9.00 -24.79 23.57
CA GLY A 148 -7.58 -25.01 23.29
C GLY A 148 -7.20 -26.41 22.77
N TYR A 149 -8.17 -27.31 22.54
CA TYR A 149 -7.85 -28.66 22.08
C TYR A 149 -7.32 -28.65 20.64
N THR A 150 -6.29 -29.46 20.39
CA THR A 150 -5.75 -29.72 19.05
C THR A 150 -6.69 -30.60 18.24
N GLN A 151 -6.55 -30.59 16.91
CA GLN A 151 -7.38 -31.43 16.03
C GLN A 151 -7.18 -32.94 16.31
N GLN A 152 -5.98 -33.35 16.74
CA GLN A 152 -5.65 -34.71 17.17
C GLN A 152 -6.36 -35.09 18.46
N GLU A 153 -6.46 -34.19 19.43
CA GLU A 153 -7.17 -34.47 20.69
C GLU A 153 -8.68 -34.51 20.46
N ILE A 154 -9.22 -33.60 19.65
CA ILE A 154 -10.64 -33.60 19.27
C ILE A 154 -11.00 -34.90 18.54
N SER A 155 -10.12 -35.41 17.68
CA SER A 155 -10.37 -36.64 16.95
C SER A 155 -10.49 -37.84 17.89
N LYS A 156 -9.67 -37.89 18.94
CA LYS A 156 -9.76 -38.89 20.02
C LYS A 156 -11.09 -38.77 20.79
N VAL A 157 -11.51 -37.54 21.12
CA VAL A 157 -12.76 -37.27 21.86
C VAL A 157 -14.01 -37.61 21.05
N LEU A 158 -13.98 -37.41 19.73
CA LEU A 158 -15.12 -37.64 18.83
C LEU A 158 -15.08 -39.00 18.13
N GLY A 159 -14.07 -39.83 18.40
CA GLY A 159 -13.92 -41.15 17.77
C GLY A 159 -13.82 -41.09 16.25
N THR A 160 -13.16 -40.06 15.70
CA THR A 160 -13.01 -39.86 14.25
C THR A 160 -11.57 -39.56 13.87
N SER A 161 -11.27 -39.43 12.57
CA SER A 161 -9.92 -39.10 12.11
C SER A 161 -9.64 -37.59 12.24
N GLN A 162 -8.39 -37.23 12.54
CA GLN A 162 -7.96 -35.83 12.55
C GLN A 162 -8.23 -35.13 11.19
N THR A 163 -8.10 -35.87 10.08
CA THR A 163 -8.41 -35.37 8.74
C THR A 163 -9.89 -35.05 8.56
N SER A 164 -10.80 -35.79 9.21
CA SER A 164 -12.24 -35.48 9.22
C SER A 164 -12.52 -34.17 9.95
N ILE A 165 -11.88 -33.96 11.10
CA ILE A 165 -11.97 -32.71 11.87
C ILE A 165 -11.48 -31.52 11.04
N TYR A 166 -10.32 -31.66 10.39
CA TYR A 166 -9.79 -30.63 9.49
C TYR A 166 -10.75 -30.29 8.34
N ARG A 167 -11.29 -31.31 7.65
CA ARG A 167 -12.23 -31.12 6.53
C ARG A 167 -13.50 -30.38 6.97
N ARG A 168 -14.04 -30.71 8.14
CA ARG A 168 -15.23 -30.04 8.72
C ARG A 168 -14.95 -28.58 9.06
N LEU A 169 -13.81 -28.27 9.69
CA LEU A 169 -13.39 -26.89 9.97
C LEU A 169 -13.15 -26.08 8.69
N LYS A 170 -12.53 -26.70 7.68
CA LYS A 170 -12.33 -26.08 6.36
C LYS A 170 -13.66 -25.76 5.70
N LYS A 171 -14.63 -26.68 5.74
CA LYS A 171 -15.99 -26.46 5.20
C LYS A 171 -16.72 -25.33 5.94
N LEU A 172 -16.63 -25.28 7.27
CA LEU A 172 -17.19 -24.19 8.08
C LEU A 172 -16.57 -22.83 7.70
N LYS A 173 -15.25 -22.77 7.51
CA LYS A 173 -14.58 -21.53 7.07
C LYS A 173 -15.12 -21.04 5.72
N THR A 174 -15.37 -21.95 4.78
CA THR A 174 -16.00 -21.60 3.50
C THR A 174 -17.43 -21.10 3.69
N GLU A 175 -18.25 -21.75 4.53
CA GLU A 175 -19.62 -21.29 4.83
C GLU A 175 -19.65 -19.88 5.43
N ILE A 176 -18.74 -19.57 6.36
CA ILE A 176 -18.63 -18.24 6.98
C ILE A 176 -18.17 -17.19 5.96
N ASN A 177 -17.17 -17.51 5.12
CA ASN A 177 -16.65 -16.57 4.12
C ASN A 177 -17.64 -16.25 3.00
N ILE A 178 -18.57 -17.15 2.68
CA ILE A 178 -19.63 -16.90 1.68
C ILE A 178 -20.66 -15.88 2.23
N LEU A 179 -20.91 -15.91 3.54
CA LEU A 179 -21.88 -15.04 4.20
C LEU A 179 -21.31 -13.67 4.61
N GLY A 180 -19.99 -13.53 4.62
CA GLY A 180 -19.27 -12.28 4.92
C GLY A 180 -18.94 -11.42 3.68
N LYS A 181 -19.53 -11.73 2.52
CA LYS A 181 -19.59 -10.86 1.34
C LYS A 181 -20.98 -10.24 1.25
#